data_AF-A0A0F9BI75-F1
#
_entry.id   AF-A0A0F9BI75-F1
#
_cell.length_a   1.000
_cell.length_b   1.000
_cell.length_c   1.000
_cell.angle_alpha   90.00
_cell.angle_beta   90.00
_cell.angle_gamma   90.00
#
_symmetry.space_group_name_H-M   'P 1'
#
loop_
_entity.id
_entity.type
_entity.pdbx_description
1 polymer ?
#
loop_
_entity_poly.entity_id
_entity_poly.type
_entity_poly.pdbx_seq_one_letter_code
_entity_poly.pdbx_strand_id
1 'polypeptide(L)' 'MDSETAIANAALLLVGDEELIDLDAATSTTGRIAQRWYPHTRDSVVRSYTWNFALARQALSLLAA' A
#
# COMPACT_ATOMS: atom_id res chain seq x y z
N MET A 1 -4.53 13.42 -5.39
CA MET A 1 -3.77 12.27 -4.88
C MET A 1 -4.82 11.39 -4.24
N ASP A 2 -5.06 10.22 -4.81
CA ASP A 2 -6.08 9.32 -4.28
C ASP A 2 -5.62 8.81 -2.91
N SER A 3 -6.52 8.85 -1.92
CA SER A 3 -6.24 8.33 -0.59
C SER A 3 -6.07 6.81 -0.63
N GLU A 4 -5.41 6.24 0.38
CA GLU A 4 -5.33 4.78 0.50
C GLU A 4 -6.72 4.14 0.53
N THR A 5 -7.69 4.80 1.19
CA THR A 5 -9.11 4.43 1.16
C THR A 5 -9.70 4.42 -0.24
N ALA A 6 -9.41 5.43 -1.07
CA ALA A 6 -9.92 5.47 -2.45
C ALA A 6 -9.34 4.34 -3.31
N ILE A 7 -8.06 4.00 -3.13
CA ILE A 7 -7.41 2.88 -3.82
C ILE A 7 -8.01 1.54 -3.37
N ALA A 8 -8.24 1.38 -2.06
CA ALA A 8 -8.90 0.19 -1.52
C ALA A 8 -10.34 0.04 -2.04
N ASN A 9 -11.12 1.14 -2.10
CA ASN A 9 -12.48 1.12 -2.65
C ASN A 9 -12.52 0.77 -4.13
N ALA A 10 -11.53 1.21 -4.92
CA ALA A 10 -11.41 0.78 -6.31
C ALA A 10 -11.22 -0.75 -6.42
N ALA A 11 -10.47 -1.36 -5.49
CA ALA A 11 -10.33 -2.82 -5.44
C ALA A 11 -11.60 -3.52 -4.95
N LEU A 12 -12.30 -2.95 -3.96
CA LEU A 12 -13.57 -3.48 -3.43
C LEU A 12 -14.68 -3.48 -4.49
N LEU A 13 -14.72 -2.43 -5.32
CA LEU A 13 -15.64 -2.34 -6.46
C LEU A 13 -15.44 -3.51 -7.45
N LEU A 14 -14.19 -3.93 -7.69
CA LEU A 14 -13.88 -5.04 -8.60
C LEU A 14 -14.32 -6.41 -8.06
N VAL A 15 -14.42 -6.55 -6.73
CA VAL A 15 -14.89 -7.79 -6.08
C VAL A 15 -16.38 -7.73 -5.69
N GLY A 16 -17.04 -6.59 -5.94
CA GLY A 16 -18.46 -6.38 -5.66
C GLY A 16 -18.79 -6.20 -4.17
N ASP A 17 -17.84 -5.67 -3.39
CA ASP A 17 -18.04 -5.40 -1.96
C ASP A 17 -18.36 -3.92 -1.69
N GLU A 18 -18.82 -3.62 -0.48
CA GLU A 18 -19.20 -2.26 -0.06
C GLU A 18 -17.97 -1.37 0.12
N GLU A 19 -18.12 -0.08 -0.22
CA GLU A 19 -17.08 0.92 -0.04
C GLU A 19 -16.80 1.20 1.44
N LEU A 20 -15.54 1.46 1.75
CA LEU A 20 -15.09 1.90 3.07
C LEU A 20 -15.14 3.42 3.16
N ILE A 21 -15.60 3.93 4.30
CA ILE A 21 -15.48 5.35 4.66
C ILE A 21 -14.00 5.67 4.97
N ASP A 22 -13.34 4.77 5.68
CA ASP A 22 -11.95 4.90 6.10
C ASP A 22 -11.32 3.51 6.17
N LEU A 23 -10.17 3.34 5.51
CA LEU A 23 -9.41 2.09 5.51
C LEU A 23 -8.83 1.80 6.91
N ASP A 24 -8.43 2.83 7.64
CA ASP A 24 -7.78 2.67 8.96
C ASP A 24 -8.79 2.37 10.07
N ALA A 25 -10.04 2.81 9.91
CA ALA A 25 -11.14 2.58 10.84
C ALA A 25 -12.10 1.47 10.38
N ALA A 26 -11.69 0.63 9.43
CA ALA A 26 -12.55 -0.40 8.85
C ALA A 26 -12.96 -1.48 9.87
N THR A 27 -14.27 -1.74 9.99
CA THR A 27 -14.82 -2.73 10.94
C THR A 27 -15.38 -3.98 10.26
N SER A 28 -15.75 -3.90 8.98
CA SER A 28 -16.21 -5.04 8.20
C SER A 28 -15.09 -6.07 8.03
N THR A 29 -15.45 -7.35 7.83
CA THR A 29 -14.46 -8.41 7.61
C THR A 29 -13.57 -8.11 6.41
N THR A 30 -14.16 -7.75 5.27
CA THR A 30 -13.39 -7.39 4.07
C THR A 30 -12.58 -6.12 4.27
N GLY A 31 -13.12 -5.11 4.95
CA GLY A 31 -12.39 -3.89 5.26
C GLY A 31 -11.15 -4.15 6.10
N ARG A 32 -11.23 -5.03 7.11
CA ARG A 32 -10.06 -5.46 7.91
C ARG A 32 -9.05 -6.26 7.10
N ILE A 33 -9.51 -7.04 6.11
CA ILE A 33 -8.63 -7.75 5.17
C ILE A 33 -7.90 -6.73 4.30
N ALA A 34 -8.62 -5.76 3.71
CA ALA A 34 -8.04 -4.70 2.90
C ALA A 34 -7.03 -3.88 3.70
N GLN A 35 -7.38 -3.45 4.91
CA GLN A 35 -6.49 -2.72 5.82
C GLN A 35 -5.19 -3.49 6.08
N ARG A 36 -5.30 -4.80 6.36
CA ARG A 36 -4.13 -5.65 6.64
C ARG A 36 -3.25 -5.83 5.40
N TRP A 37 -3.83 -6.03 4.22
CA TRP A 37 -3.09 -6.41 3.02
C TRP A 37 -2.63 -5.25 2.15
N TYR A 38 -3.30 -4.11 2.23
CA TYR A 38 -2.96 -2.92 1.45
C TYR A 38 -1.48 -2.51 1.57
N PRO A 39 -0.90 -2.32 2.78
CA PRO A 39 0.50 -1.91 2.89
C PRO A 39 1.46 -2.95 2.30
N HIS A 40 1.19 -4.24 2.49
CA HIS A 40 2.01 -5.31 1.91
C HIS A 40 1.97 -5.32 0.38
N THR A 41 0.78 -5.13 -0.19
CA THR A 41 0.57 -5.12 -1.64
C THR A 41 1.22 -3.89 -2.27
N ARG A 42 1.01 -2.71 -1.69
CA ARG A 42 1.65 -1.46 -2.11
C ARG A 42 3.17 -1.59 -2.12
N ASP A 43 3.75 -2.04 -1.01
CA ASP A 43 5.20 -2.19 -0.89
C ASP A 43 5.75 -3.25 -1.85
N SER A 44 5.00 -4.33 -2.11
CA SER A 44 5.37 -5.34 -3.10
C SER A 44 5.43 -4.75 -4.51
N VAL A 45 4.43 -3.94 -4.91
CA VAL A 45 4.40 -3.27 -6.22
C VAL A 45 5.54 -2.25 -6.36
N VAL A 46 5.77 -1.44 -5.32
CA VAL A 46 6.87 -0.47 -5.30
C VAL A 46 8.23 -1.16 -5.39
N ARG A 47 8.39 -2.35 -4.77
CA ARG A 47 9.64 -3.13 -4.85
C ARG A 47 9.81 -3.92 -6.14
N SER A 48 8.75 -4.13 -6.91
CA SER A 48 8.78 -4.97 -8.12
C SER A 48 9.56 -4.32 -9.27
N TYR A 49 9.73 -3.00 -9.23
CA TYR A 49 10.46 -2.25 -10.25
C TYR A 49 11.29 -1.13 -9.63
N THR A 50 12.31 -0.70 -10.36
CA THR A 50 13.16 0.42 -9.97
C THR A 50 12.51 1.75 -10.33
N TRP A 51 11.52 2.16 -9.54
CA TRP A 51 10.84 3.44 -9.75
C TRP A 51 11.72 4.61 -9.34
N ASN A 52 11.92 5.58 -10.24
CA ASN A 52 12.72 6.77 -9.96
C ASN A 52 12.27 7.53 -8.70
N PHE A 53 10.96 7.56 -8.41
CA PHE A 53 10.41 8.23 -7.23
C PHE A 53 10.66 7.45 -5.92
N ALA A 54 10.84 6.13 -6.00
CA ALA A 54 11.02 5.26 -4.84
C ALA A 54 12.49 5.01 -4.50
N LEU A 55 13.41 5.52 -5.33
CA LEU A 55 14.85 5.36 -5.15
C LEU A 55 15.44 6.43 -4.23
N ALA A 56 15.93 6.00 -3.07
CA ALA A 56 16.80 6.79 -2.21
C ALA A 56 18.25 6.33 -2.39
N ARG A 57 19.07 7.13 -3.09
CA ARG A 57 20.50 6.83 -3.25
C ARG A 57 21.23 7.13 -1.95
N GLN A 58 21.95 6.15 -1.44
CA GLN A 58 22.75 6.25 -0.21
C GLN A 58 24.20 5.92 -0.51
N ALA A 59 25.13 6.67 0.07
CA ALA A 59 26.56 6.36 0.06
C ALA A 59 26.89 5.62 1.36
N LEU A 60 27.37 4.38 1.25
CA LEU A 60 27.79 3.59 2.41
C LEU A 60 29.24 3.95 2.78
N SER A 61 29.48 4.22 4.06
CA SER A 61 30.83 4.42 4.58
C SER A 61 31.63 3.11 4.51
N LEU A 62 32.90 3.20 4.12
CA LEU A 62 33.81 2.06 4.14
C LEU A 62 34.09 1.65 5.60
N LEU A 63 34.00 0.35 5.88
CA LEU A 63 34.39 -0.21 7.17
C LEU A 63 35.91 -0.02 7.34
N ALA A 64 36.33 0.75 8.35
CA ALA A 64 37.75 0.91 8.67
C ALA A 64 38.32 -0.45 9.13
N ALA A 65 39.42 -0.86 8.51
CA ALA A 65 40.16 -2.09 8.84
C ALA A 65 41.07 -1.90 10.06
#